data_AF-V6AUD1-F1
#
_entry.id   AF-V6AUD1-F1
#
_cell.length_a   1.000
_cell.length_b   1.000
_cell.length_c   1.000
_cell.angle_alpha   90.00
_cell.angle_beta   90.00
_cell.angle_gamma   90.00
#
_symmetry.space_group_name_H-M   'P 1'
#
loop_
_entity.id
_entity.type
_entity.pdbx_description
1 polymer ?
#
loop_
_entity_poly.entity_id
_entity_poly.type
_entity_poly.pdbx_seq_one_letter_code
_entity_poly.pdbx_strand_id
1 'polypeptide(L)'
;MLRFACTTQISEAMMVSDIESENDFMLVAIGREIPKDLSFFISKYIKKQSDFRKNHAYLKKQFRISKKHLSAVLSDSPLEDLMVEKAAVLFK
;
A
#
# COMPACT_ATOMS: atom_id res chain seq x y z
N MET A 1 -6.66 3.59 -1.23
CA MET A 1 -7.46 3.38 -0.01
C MET A 1 -8.16 2.03 -0.06
N LEU A 2 -9.40 1.90 -0.56
CA LEU A 2 -10.17 0.62 -0.52
C LEU A 2 -9.39 -0.60 -1.05
N ARG A 3 -8.81 -0.48 -2.26
CA ARG A 3 -7.98 -1.55 -2.87
C ARG A 3 -6.76 -1.94 -2.05
N PHE A 4 -6.15 -0.97 -1.37
CA PHE A 4 -5.01 -1.21 -0.50
C PHE A 4 -5.44 -1.89 0.81
N ALA A 5 -6.56 -1.46 1.36
CA ALA A 5 -7.13 -2.04 2.58
C ALA A 5 -7.81 -3.40 2.36
N CYS A 6 -7.96 -3.86 1.11
CA CYS A 6 -8.66 -5.10 0.76
C CYS A 6 -10.09 -5.18 1.31
N THR A 7 -10.80 -4.05 1.31
CA THR A 7 -12.19 -3.95 1.81
C THR A 7 -13.00 -3.01 0.92
N THR A 8 -14.31 -3.22 0.90
CA THR A 8 -15.29 -2.32 0.29
C THR A 8 -15.84 -1.30 1.29
N GLN A 9 -15.59 -1.49 2.59
CA GLN A 9 -16.05 -0.59 3.64
C GLN A 9 -15.10 0.59 3.79
N ILE A 10 -15.60 1.80 3.60
CA ILE A 10 -14.81 3.03 3.69
C ILE A 10 -14.22 3.21 5.09
N SER A 11 -15.01 3.00 6.14
CA SER A 11 -14.58 3.12 7.53
C SER A 11 -13.42 2.18 7.86
N GLU A 12 -13.50 0.92 7.43
CA GLU A 12 -12.43 -0.07 7.62
C GLU A 12 -11.17 0.32 6.83
N ALA A 13 -11.32 0.81 5.60
CA ALA A 13 -10.18 1.26 4.81
C ALA A 13 -9.48 2.48 5.42
N MET A 14 -10.23 3.36 6.06
CA MET A 14 -9.67 4.48 6.83
C MET A 14 -8.87 3.94 8.02
N MET A 15 -9.42 3.04 8.84
CA MET A 15 -8.70 2.47 9.98
C MET A 15 -7.39 1.76 9.57
N VAL A 16 -7.39 1.05 8.45
CA VAL A 16 -6.20 0.32 7.95
C VAL A 16 -5.16 1.27 7.36
N SER A 17 -5.60 2.34 6.69
CA SER A 17 -4.71 3.25 5.95
C SER A 17 -4.48 4.56 6.69
N ASP A 18 -4.87 4.63 7.97
CA ASP A 18 -4.78 5.87 8.74
C ASP A 18 -3.33 6.22 9.03
N ILE A 19 -3.05 7.52 9.14
CA ILE A 19 -1.73 8.00 9.47
C ILE A 19 -1.63 8.06 10.99
N GLU A 20 -0.96 7.07 11.58
CA GLU A 20 -0.58 7.13 12.99
C GLU A 20 0.61 8.08 13.17
N SER A 21 0.53 8.98 14.14
CA SER A 21 1.47 10.10 14.34
C SER A 21 2.93 9.70 14.60
N GLU A 22 3.21 8.43 14.84
CA GLU A 22 4.54 7.92 15.19
C GLU A 22 5.20 7.12 14.05
N ASN A 23 4.51 6.87 12.93
CA ASN A 23 4.99 6.02 11.85
C ASN A 23 5.40 6.81 10.60
N ASP A 24 6.41 6.30 9.88
CA ASP A 24 6.72 6.77 8.52
C ASP A 24 5.50 6.52 7.61
N PHE A 25 5.08 7.54 6.85
CA PHE A 25 3.92 7.44 5.97
C PHE A 25 4.28 7.76 4.51
N MET A 26 3.44 7.29 3.59
CA MET A 26 3.56 7.56 2.15
C MET A 26 2.35 8.36 1.68
N LEU A 27 2.60 9.55 1.12
CA LEU A 27 1.58 10.35 0.44
C LEU A 27 1.62 10.06 -1.07
N VAL A 28 0.50 9.60 -1.63
CA VAL A 28 0.33 9.44 -3.07
C VAL A 28 -0.70 10.46 -3.55
N ALA A 29 -0.27 11.42 -4.35
CA ALA A 29 -1.13 12.43 -4.98
C ALA A 29 -1.08 12.27 -6.50
N ILE A 30 -2.24 12.22 -7.15
CA ILE A 30 -2.39 12.10 -8.61
C ILE A 30 -3.32 13.21 -9.08
N GLY A 31 -2.87 14.03 -10.02
CA GLY A 31 -3.64 15.14 -10.57
C GLY A 31 -3.08 15.58 -11.91
N ARG A 32 -3.88 16.35 -12.67
CA ARG A 32 -3.46 16.89 -13.97
C ARG A 32 -2.33 17.92 -13.82
N GLU A 33 -2.42 18.72 -12.78
CA GLU A 33 -1.41 19.66 -12.34
C GLU A 33 -1.19 19.46 -10.85
N ILE A 34 0.07 19.48 -10.42
CA ILE A 34 0.42 19.49 -9.00
C ILE A 34 0.47 20.96 -8.57
N PRO A 35 -0.32 21.39 -7.59
CA PRO A 35 -0.24 22.75 -7.06
C PRO A 35 1.21 23.08 -6.66
N LYS A 36 1.69 24.27 -7.01
CA LYS A 36 3.09 24.68 -6.75
C LYS A 36 3.46 24.55 -5.28
N ASP A 37 2.53 24.91 -4.40
CA ASP A 37 2.71 24.81 -2.96
C ASP A 37 2.87 23.35 -2.51
N LEU A 38 2.08 22.44 -3.09
CA LEU A 38 2.19 21.01 -2.80
C LEU A 38 3.53 20.44 -3.28
N SER A 39 4.01 20.86 -4.46
CA SER A 39 5.32 20.45 -4.97
C SER A 39 6.46 20.88 -4.04
N PHE A 40 6.39 22.10 -3.50
CA PHE A 40 7.37 22.60 -2.53
C PHE A 40 7.36 21.77 -1.25
N PHE A 41 6.18 21.52 -0.68
CA PHE A 41 6.04 20.65 0.48
C PHE A 41 6.59 19.25 0.22
N ILE A 42 6.18 18.60 -0.88
CA ILE A 42 6.63 17.25 -1.24
C ILE A 42 8.17 17.18 -1.34
N SER A 43 8.80 18.15 -2.03
CA SER A 43 10.27 18.16 -2.20
C SER A 43 11.06 18.23 -0.89
N LYS A 44 10.47 18.81 0.17
CA LYS A 44 11.09 18.97 1.49
C LYS A 44 11.02 17.70 2.34
N TYR A 45 10.02 16.84 2.10
CA TYR A 45 9.72 15.67 2.93
C TYR A 45 9.94 14.32 2.25
N ILE A 46 10.17 14.27 0.93
CA ILE A 46 10.58 13.02 0.26
C ILE A 46 12.00 12.67 0.70
N LYS A 47 12.12 11.68 1.60
CA LYS A 47 13.34 10.89 1.73
C LYS A 47 13.40 9.86 0.60
N LYS A 48 14.63 9.58 0.16
CA LYS A 48 14.96 8.52 -0.81
C LYS A 48 14.30 7.20 -0.40
N GLN A 49 13.71 6.52 -1.38
CA GLN A 49 13.11 5.17 -1.35
C GLN A 49 13.23 4.43 0.00
N SER A 50 12.11 4.30 0.71
CA SER A 50 12.01 3.51 1.93
C SER A 50 12.04 2.01 1.60
N ASP A 51 12.79 1.24 2.39
CA ASP A 51 12.82 -0.21 2.27
C ASP A 51 11.54 -0.82 2.85
N PHE A 52 10.57 -1.11 1.98
CA PHE A 52 9.28 -1.68 2.35
C PHE A 52 9.36 -3.14 2.83
N ARG A 53 10.53 -3.80 2.76
CA ARG A 53 10.68 -5.20 3.20
C ARG A 53 10.38 -5.40 4.67
N LYS A 54 10.59 -4.36 5.50
CA LYS A 54 10.23 -4.37 6.93
C LYS A 54 8.72 -4.58 7.15
N ASN A 55 7.89 -4.19 6.19
CA ASN A 55 6.44 -4.26 6.28
C ASN A 55 5.84 -5.56 5.72
N HIS A 56 6.65 -6.49 5.20
CA HIS A 56 6.16 -7.72 4.56
C HIS A 56 5.25 -8.56 5.47
N ALA A 57 5.53 -8.64 6.77
CA ALA A 57 4.69 -9.39 7.70
C ALA A 57 3.30 -8.76 7.84
N TYR A 58 3.25 -7.42 7.98
CA TYR A 58 2.00 -6.67 8.04
C TYR A 58 1.22 -6.81 6.72
N LEU A 59 1.87 -6.60 5.57
CA LEU A 59 1.24 -6.69 4.26
C LEU A 59 0.66 -8.08 3.99
N LYS A 60 1.38 -9.16 4.35
CA LYS A 60 0.86 -10.53 4.26
C LYS A 60 -0.42 -10.71 5.09
N LYS A 61 -0.46 -10.16 6.31
CA LYS A 61 -1.63 -10.23 7.17
C LYS A 61 -2.79 -9.43 6.58
N GLN A 62 -2.55 -8.20 6.15
CA GLN A 62 -3.58 -7.31 5.61
C GLN A 62 -4.22 -7.87 4.34
N PHE A 63 -3.42 -8.38 3.42
CA PHE A 63 -3.88 -8.99 2.17
C PHE A 63 -4.31 -10.47 2.35
N ARG A 64 -4.28 -11.01 3.57
CA ARG A 64 -4.64 -12.40 3.89
C ARG A 64 -3.85 -13.43 3.05
N ILE A 65 -2.56 -13.17 2.83
CA ILE A 65 -1.64 -14.00 2.04
C ILE A 65 -0.91 -15.00 2.95
N SER A 66 -1.32 -16.26 2.90
CA SER A 66 -0.63 -17.38 3.53
C SER A 66 0.64 -17.83 2.78
N LYS A 67 1.47 -18.66 3.45
CA LYS A 67 2.64 -19.32 2.84
C LYS A 67 2.28 -20.19 1.63
N LYS A 68 1.10 -20.84 1.67
CA LYS A 68 0.63 -21.69 0.56
C LYS A 68 0.41 -20.89 -0.72
N HIS A 69 -0.13 -19.68 -0.61
CA HIS A 69 -0.26 -18.80 -1.78
C HIS A 69 1.11 -18.42 -2.34
N LEU A 70 2.05 -18.03 -1.47
CA LEU A 70 3.40 -17.65 -1.89
C LEU A 70 4.14 -18.79 -2.60
N SER A 71 4.02 -20.02 -2.11
CA SER A 71 4.65 -21.19 -2.75
C SER A 71 4.01 -21.60 -4.08
N ALA A 72 2.81 -21.10 -4.38
CA ALA A 72 2.09 -21.43 -5.61
C ALA A 72 2.41 -20.47 -6.76
N VAL A 73 3.11 -19.36 -6.49
CA VAL A 73 3.47 -18.35 -7.49
C VAL A 73 4.93 -18.53 -7.87
N LEU A 74 5.19 -18.74 -9.16
CA LEU A 74 6.53 -18.79 -9.71
C LEU A 74 6.93 -17.38 -10.16
N SER A 75 7.51 -16.59 -9.25
CA SER A 75 7.94 -15.22 -9.49
C SER A 75 9.10 -14.84 -8.58
N ASP A 76 9.92 -13.88 -9.02
CA ASP A 76 10.97 -13.26 -8.21
C ASP A 76 10.38 -12.34 -7.12
N SER A 77 9.11 -11.95 -7.24
CA SER A 77 8.40 -11.05 -6.31
C SER A 77 6.97 -11.55 -6.01
N PRO A 78 6.83 -12.75 -5.41
CA PRO A 78 5.53 -13.43 -5.29
C PRO A 78 4.55 -12.73 -4.33
N LEU A 79 5.05 -11.91 -3.39
CA LEU A 79 4.19 -11.18 -2.48
C LEU A 79 3.50 -10.02 -3.20
N GLU A 80 4.27 -9.25 -3.96
CA GLU A 80 3.84 -8.10 -4.74
C GLU A 80 2.81 -8.52 -5.79
N ASP A 81 3.07 -9.63 -6.50
CA ASP A 81 2.15 -10.17 -7.51
C ASP A 81 0.79 -10.54 -6.91
N LEU A 82 0.79 -11.25 -5.78
CA LEU A 82 -0.45 -11.61 -5.07
C LEU A 82 -1.18 -10.40 -4.49
N MET A 83 -0.45 -9.37 -4.06
CA MET A 83 -1.04 -8.12 -3.59
C MET A 83 -1.74 -7.38 -4.73
N VAL A 84 -1.10 -7.30 -5.90
CA VAL A 84 -1.68 -6.69 -7.11
C VAL A 84 -2.94 -7.46 -7.52
N GLU A 85 -2.88 -8.79 -7.55
CA GLU A 85 -4.04 -9.63 -7.89
C GLU A 85 -5.21 -9.36 -6.94
N LYS A 86 -4.98 -9.43 -5.62
CA LYS A 86 -6.04 -9.22 -4.62
C LYS A 86 -6.61 -7.82 -4.66
N ALA A 87 -5.76 -6.79 -4.84
CA ALA A 87 -6.18 -5.41 -4.99
C ALA A 87 -6.97 -5.17 -6.29
N ALA A 88 -6.64 -5.91 -7.36
CA ALA A 88 -7.32 -5.84 -8.64
C ALA A 88 -8.69 -6.54 -8.60
N VAL A 89 -8.79 -7.66 -7.89
CA VAL A 89 -10.05 -8.39 -7.75
C VAL A 89 -11.08 -7.49 -7.07
N LEU A 90 -10.88 -7.08 -5.80
CA LEU A 90 -11.73 -6.25 -4.89
C LEU A 90 -13.29 -6.28 -5.04
N PHE A 91 -13.82 -7.04 -5.99
CA PHE A 91 -15.15 -7.06 -6.56
C PHE A 91 -15.42 -8.50 -6.97
N LYS A 92 -15.53 -9.39 -5.98
CA LYS A 92 -16.27 -10.64 -6.12
C LYS A 92 -16.98 -10.94 -4.82
#